data_AF-A0A0K8TZS0-F1
#
_entry.id   AF-A0A0K8TZS0-F1
#
_cell.length_a   1.000
_cell.length_b   1.000
_cell.length_c   1.000
_cell.angle_alpha   90.00
_cell.angle_beta   90.00
_cell.angle_gamma   90.00
#
_symmetry.space_group_name_H-M   'P 1'
#
loop_
_entity.id
_entity.type
_entity.pdbx_description
1 polymer ?
#
loop_
_entity_poly.entity_id
_entity_poly.type
_entity_poly.pdbx_seq_one_letter_code
_entity_poly.pdbx_strand_id
1 'polypeptide(L)'
;MALKECREENEQQIIYERNKAETLENETKDLKLRISTADERFSEYATNAEHVAQSLRQQSTQLQEQLNEAQNLLETEKEEKLTALLRNAEISQSEEILRKELRMERDEANELHEKNEQLTSEMKVKTQELKQCKIEMEEIKTVMYKNEEKLKEIDEMQREISEKNKTIKVLNQRLADLKKTLQKEFHSAKSFEAEKERNGNCIAAKPPTNAIVVATSAAVANDTLACEHCGGVSATTSSSIVMDEVNFKYLKHVIVKFLTSREVEARHLIRAVATLLQLTKDEEKLLQDTLNWKMSWFGSKPNHGRGQHSFSIPPS
;
A
#
# COMPACT_ATOMS: atom_id res chain seq x y z
N MET A 1 130.65 85.24 32.11
CA MET A 1 130.31 83.82 32.27
C MET A 1 128.81 83.68 32.52
N ALA A 2 128.28 84.00 33.69
CA ALA A 2 126.86 83.83 34.05
C ALA A 2 125.78 84.16 32.97
N LEU A 3 125.88 85.29 32.26
CA LEU A 3 124.94 85.64 31.18
C LEU A 3 124.97 84.70 29.94
N LYS A 4 126.07 83.96 29.76
CA LYS A 4 126.22 82.96 28.69
C LYS A 4 125.66 81.61 29.13
N GLU A 5 125.98 81.17 30.35
CA GLU A 5 125.41 79.95 30.96
C GLU A 5 123.88 80.05 31.05
N CYS A 6 123.33 81.15 31.56
CA CYS A 6 121.88 81.38 31.60
C CYS A 6 121.23 81.38 30.20
N ARG A 7 121.96 81.78 29.15
CA ARG A 7 121.50 81.63 27.76
C ARG A 7 121.50 80.16 27.31
N GLU A 8 122.58 79.43 27.57
CA GLU A 8 122.73 78.01 27.23
C GLU A 8 121.68 77.14 27.96
N GLU A 9 121.42 77.40 29.24
CA GLU A 9 120.37 76.72 30.03
C GLU A 9 118.97 77.01 29.48
N ASN A 10 118.67 78.27 29.13
CA ASN A 10 117.38 78.65 28.55
C ASN A 10 117.19 78.05 27.14
N GLU A 11 118.26 78.01 26.34
CA GLU A 11 118.25 77.37 25.01
C GLU A 11 118.05 75.85 25.10
N GLN A 12 118.69 75.18 26.07
CA GLN A 12 118.44 73.77 26.38
C GLN A 12 116.99 73.52 26.85
N GLN A 13 116.44 74.39 27.71
CA GLN A 13 115.04 74.27 28.16
C GLN A 13 114.05 74.47 27.00
N ILE A 14 114.31 75.41 26.09
CA ILE A 14 113.49 75.63 24.87
C ILE A 14 113.54 74.38 23.97
N ILE A 15 114.71 73.76 23.79
CA ILE A 15 114.84 72.51 23.02
C ILE A 15 114.09 71.36 23.71
N TYR A 16 114.21 71.22 25.03
CA TYR A 16 113.51 70.19 25.80
C TYR A 16 111.98 70.32 25.71
N GLU A 17 111.42 71.51 25.97
CA GLU A 17 109.98 71.73 25.86
C GLU A 17 109.48 71.61 24.41
N ARG A 18 110.30 71.96 23.41
CA ARG A 18 109.97 71.73 21.99
C ARG A 18 109.89 70.24 21.65
N ASN A 19 110.88 69.44 22.05
CA ASN A 19 110.89 67.99 21.83
C ASN A 19 109.73 67.30 22.56
N LYS A 20 109.40 67.77 23.77
CA LYS A 20 108.26 67.29 24.56
C LYS A 20 106.92 67.68 23.93
N ALA A 21 106.79 68.90 23.42
CA ALA A 21 105.61 69.34 22.67
C ALA A 21 105.41 68.52 21.38
N GLU A 22 106.48 68.27 20.62
CA GLU A 22 106.46 67.43 19.42
C GLU A 22 106.07 65.97 19.75
N THR A 23 106.59 65.42 20.85
CA THR A 23 106.20 64.08 21.34
C THR A 23 104.71 64.02 21.68
N LEU A 24 104.21 64.97 22.48
CA LEU A 24 102.79 65.05 22.85
C LEU A 24 101.88 65.32 21.64
N GLU A 25 102.34 66.09 20.65
CA GLU A 25 101.60 66.32 19.40
C GLU A 25 101.47 65.02 18.59
N ASN A 26 102.54 64.22 18.52
CA ASN A 26 102.55 62.93 17.84
C ASN A 26 101.69 61.88 18.58
N GLU A 27 101.75 61.81 19.91
CA GLU A 27 100.83 60.99 20.72
C GLU A 27 99.36 61.41 20.52
N THR A 28 99.08 62.72 20.46
CA THR A 28 97.73 63.24 20.22
C THR A 28 97.22 62.88 18.82
N LYS A 29 98.09 62.87 17.80
CA LYS A 29 97.75 62.41 16.44
C LYS A 29 97.45 60.91 16.41
N ASP A 30 98.27 60.08 17.05
CA ASP A 30 98.05 58.63 17.14
C ASP A 30 96.76 58.30 17.90
N LEU A 31 96.51 58.94 19.05
CA LEU A 31 95.26 58.78 19.80
C LEU A 31 94.03 59.19 18.96
N LYS A 32 94.09 60.32 18.24
CA LYS A 32 93.02 60.71 17.30
C LYS A 32 92.78 59.68 16.21
N LEU A 33 93.84 59.14 15.61
CA LEU A 33 93.74 58.11 14.58
C LEU A 33 93.08 56.84 15.15
N ARG A 34 93.52 56.37 16.32
CA ARG A 34 92.95 55.19 17.00
C ARG A 34 91.46 55.38 17.35
N ILE A 35 91.07 56.58 17.81
CA ILE A 35 89.65 56.90 18.07
C ILE A 35 88.85 56.87 16.77
N SER A 36 89.33 57.52 15.69
CA SER A 36 88.64 57.50 14.39
C SER A 36 88.44 56.08 13.86
N THR A 37 89.48 55.24 13.90
CA THR A 37 89.39 53.83 13.48
C THR A 37 88.51 52.98 14.41
N ALA A 38 88.38 53.34 15.69
CA ALA A 38 87.44 52.68 16.60
C ALA A 38 85.99 53.07 16.28
N ASP A 39 85.72 54.36 16.06
CA ASP A 39 84.39 54.87 15.70
C ASP A 39 83.90 54.29 14.36
N GLU A 40 84.77 54.21 13.36
CA GLU A 40 84.49 53.53 12.08
C GLU A 40 84.05 52.07 12.29
N ARG A 41 84.81 51.30 13.08
CA ARG A 41 84.46 49.91 13.41
C ARG A 41 83.15 49.80 14.19
N PHE A 42 82.90 50.69 15.15
CA PHE A 42 81.63 50.69 15.90
C PHE A 42 80.44 51.01 14.98
N SER A 43 80.61 51.88 13.99
CA SER A 43 79.60 52.17 12.95
C SER A 43 79.33 50.93 12.07
N GLU A 44 80.37 50.23 11.64
CA GLU A 44 80.25 48.95 10.90
C GLU A 44 79.56 47.85 11.74
N TYR A 45 79.86 47.75 13.04
CA TYR A 45 79.19 46.80 13.93
C TYR A 45 77.71 47.16 14.15
N ALA A 46 77.39 48.45 14.30
CA ALA A 46 76.02 48.92 14.47
C ALA A 46 75.16 48.63 13.24
N THR A 47 75.66 48.96 12.04
CA THR A 47 74.96 48.71 10.78
C THR A 47 74.79 47.21 10.49
N ASN A 48 75.81 46.38 10.75
CA ASN A 48 75.67 44.91 10.65
C ASN A 48 74.65 44.36 11.66
N ALA A 49 74.65 44.83 12.90
CA ALA A 49 73.68 44.41 13.91
C ALA A 49 72.25 44.79 13.53
N GLU A 50 72.04 45.97 12.95
CA GLU A 50 70.74 46.43 12.46
C GLU A 50 70.26 45.60 11.27
N HIS A 51 71.13 45.28 10.30
CA HIS A 51 70.80 44.37 9.19
C HIS A 51 70.42 42.96 9.67
N VAL A 52 71.15 42.39 10.64
CA VAL A 52 70.81 41.08 11.23
C VAL A 52 69.47 41.15 11.96
N ALA A 53 69.22 42.19 12.76
CA ALA A 53 67.95 42.39 13.46
C ALA A 53 66.78 42.56 12.47
N GLN A 54 66.98 43.25 11.36
CA GLN A 54 65.97 43.42 10.30
C GLN A 54 65.67 42.09 9.59
N SER A 55 66.71 41.31 9.26
CA SER A 55 66.54 39.99 8.63
C SER A 55 65.81 39.00 9.54
N LEU A 56 66.15 38.95 10.83
CA LEU A 56 65.45 38.12 11.82
C LEU A 56 63.99 38.56 12.00
N ARG A 57 63.69 39.87 12.00
CA ARG A 57 62.31 40.37 12.02
C ARG A 57 61.53 39.95 10.78
N GLN A 58 62.11 40.08 9.58
CA GLN A 58 61.47 39.63 8.34
C GLN A 58 61.18 38.13 8.36
N GLN A 59 62.14 37.31 8.80
CA GLN A 59 61.95 35.86 8.94
C GLN A 59 60.86 35.53 9.99
N SER A 60 60.82 36.25 11.11
CA SER A 60 59.77 36.09 12.12
C SER A 60 58.39 36.43 11.58
N THR A 61 58.24 37.50 10.80
CA THR A 61 56.97 37.86 10.15
C THR A 61 56.57 36.79 9.14
N GLN A 62 57.48 36.34 8.28
CA GLN A 62 57.20 35.33 7.26
C GLN A 62 56.77 33.98 7.87
N LEU A 63 57.41 33.55 8.97
CA LEU A 63 57.00 32.35 9.71
C LEU A 63 55.63 32.52 10.38
N GLN A 64 55.31 33.72 10.88
CA GLN A 64 53.99 34.00 11.45
C GLN A 64 52.89 34.00 10.38
N GLU A 65 53.16 34.54 9.18
CA GLU A 65 52.24 34.50 8.03
C GLU A 65 51.99 33.05 7.59
N GLN A 66 53.05 32.25 7.42
CA GLN A 66 52.93 30.82 7.09
C GLN A 66 52.17 30.02 8.15
N LEU A 67 52.38 30.32 9.44
CA LEU A 67 51.64 29.68 10.53
C LEU A 67 50.15 30.02 10.47
N ASN A 68 49.81 31.28 10.24
CA ASN A 68 48.41 31.73 10.12
C ASN A 68 47.74 31.10 8.88
N GLU A 69 48.43 31.04 7.74
CA GLU A 69 47.93 30.40 6.52
C GLU A 69 47.69 28.90 6.72
N ALA A 70 48.63 28.18 7.33
CA ALA A 70 48.48 26.77 7.66
C ALA A 70 47.34 26.51 8.66
N GLN A 71 47.12 27.41 9.62
CA GLN A 71 45.98 27.33 10.55
C GLN A 71 44.65 27.51 9.82
N ASN A 72 44.53 28.51 8.95
CA ASN A 72 43.32 28.75 8.15
C ASN A 72 43.00 27.56 7.24
N LEU A 73 44.00 27.02 6.54
CA LEU A 73 43.84 25.83 5.68
C LEU A 73 43.37 24.61 6.49
N LEU A 74 43.95 24.39 7.68
CA LEU A 74 43.54 23.31 8.59
C LEU A 74 42.11 23.50 9.13
N GLU A 75 41.65 24.73 9.33
CA GLU A 75 40.27 25.03 9.70
C GLU A 75 39.31 24.67 8.55
N THR A 76 39.60 25.12 7.32
CA THR A 76 38.78 24.79 6.15
C THR A 76 38.73 23.28 5.87
N GLU A 77 39.84 22.55 6.00
CA GLU A 77 39.89 21.09 5.82
C GLU A 77 39.00 20.36 6.84
N LYS A 78 38.93 20.86 8.10
CA LYS A 78 38.03 20.31 9.12
C LYS A 78 36.55 20.55 8.80
N GLU A 79 36.20 21.74 8.32
CA GLU A 79 34.83 22.08 7.92
C GLU A 79 34.36 21.27 6.71
N GLU A 80 35.22 21.14 5.69
CA GLU A 80 34.97 20.29 4.52
C GLU A 80 34.81 18.82 4.92
N LYS A 81 35.69 18.30 5.77
CA LYS A 81 35.61 16.93 6.31
C LYS A 81 34.34 16.69 7.11
N LEU A 82 33.93 17.63 7.96
CA LEU A 82 32.68 17.54 8.71
C LEU A 82 31.47 17.52 7.76
N THR A 83 31.47 18.39 6.76
CA THR A 83 30.43 18.45 5.72
C THR A 83 30.35 17.14 4.91
N ALA A 84 31.50 16.56 4.56
CA ALA A 84 31.59 15.29 3.87
C ALA A 84 31.07 14.12 4.73
N LEU A 85 31.38 14.10 6.03
CA LEU A 85 30.87 13.10 6.98
C LEU A 85 29.35 13.19 7.13
N LEU A 86 28.78 14.40 7.25
CA LEU A 86 27.33 14.59 7.34
C LEU A 86 26.63 14.10 6.07
N ARG A 87 27.10 14.49 4.88
CA ARG A 87 26.56 13.99 3.60
C ARG A 87 26.71 12.47 3.46
N ASN A 88 27.80 11.88 3.94
CA ASN A 88 27.99 10.43 3.90
C ASN A 88 26.98 9.70 4.81
N ALA A 89 26.67 10.26 5.98
CA ALA A 89 25.62 9.75 6.87
C ALA A 89 24.22 9.87 6.25
N GLU A 90 23.89 11.03 5.66
CA GLU A 90 22.63 11.25 4.93
C GLU A 90 22.43 10.26 3.78
N ILE A 91 23.47 10.08 2.94
CA ILE A 91 23.46 9.12 1.84
C ILE A 91 23.26 7.70 2.37
N SER A 92 24.02 7.29 3.38
CA SER A 92 23.92 5.96 4.00
C SER A 92 22.52 5.69 4.56
N GLN A 93 21.90 6.68 5.22
CA GLN A 93 20.54 6.58 5.73
C GLN A 93 19.52 6.46 4.59
N SER A 94 19.65 7.26 3.53
CA SER A 94 18.77 7.19 2.36
C SER A 94 18.89 5.85 1.63
N GLU A 95 20.10 5.29 1.53
CA GLU A 95 20.34 3.97 0.95
C GLU A 95 19.69 2.86 1.79
N GLU A 96 19.76 2.94 3.12
CA GLU A 96 19.11 1.97 4.00
C GLU A 96 17.57 2.00 3.85
N ILE A 97 16.97 3.18 3.71
CA ILE A 97 15.53 3.34 3.46
C ILE A 97 15.16 2.72 2.11
N LEU A 98 15.84 3.10 1.02
CA LEU A 98 15.59 2.55 -0.32
C LEU A 98 15.80 1.03 -0.37
N ARG A 99 16.78 0.49 0.36
CA ARG A 99 17.00 -0.96 0.49
C ARG A 99 15.87 -1.68 1.25
N LYS A 100 15.18 -1.01 2.17
CA LYS A 100 13.99 -1.55 2.86
C LYS A 100 12.77 -1.49 1.95
N GLU A 101 12.54 -0.37 1.27
CA GLU A 101 11.45 -0.21 0.29
C GLU A 101 11.56 -1.24 -0.84
N LEU A 102 12.76 -1.44 -1.40
CA LEU A 102 13.02 -2.45 -2.44
C LEU A 102 12.87 -3.90 -1.95
N ARG A 103 12.94 -4.16 -0.64
CA ARG A 103 12.56 -5.48 -0.08
C ARG A 103 11.04 -5.62 -0.02
N MET A 104 10.35 -4.63 0.54
CA MET A 104 8.87 -4.64 0.63
C MET A 104 8.21 -4.76 -0.75
N GLU A 105 8.69 -4.02 -1.75
CA GLU A 105 8.19 -4.12 -3.14
C GLU A 105 8.46 -5.50 -3.76
N ARG A 106 9.58 -6.17 -3.43
CA ARG A 106 9.86 -7.54 -3.89
C ARG A 106 8.94 -8.56 -3.22
N ASP A 107 8.69 -8.40 -1.93
CA ASP A 107 7.81 -9.29 -1.18
C ASP A 107 6.36 -9.14 -1.69
N GLU A 108 5.87 -7.92 -1.89
CA GLU A 108 4.56 -7.62 -2.50
C GLU A 108 4.46 -8.16 -3.94
N ALA A 109 5.52 -8.02 -4.75
CA ALA A 109 5.55 -8.59 -6.10
C ALA A 109 5.49 -10.14 -6.10
N ASN A 110 6.13 -10.80 -5.13
CA ASN A 110 6.07 -12.26 -4.96
C ASN A 110 4.66 -12.71 -4.54
N GLU A 111 4.04 -12.03 -3.56
CA GLU A 111 2.65 -12.31 -3.14
C GLU A 111 1.65 -12.14 -4.30
N LEU A 112 1.79 -11.07 -5.09
CA LEU A 112 0.96 -10.83 -6.27
C LEU A 112 1.22 -11.85 -7.39
N HIS A 113 2.43 -12.39 -7.50
CA HIS A 113 2.76 -13.45 -8.45
C HIS A 113 2.12 -14.77 -8.05
N GLU A 114 2.31 -15.22 -6.80
CA GLU A 114 1.70 -16.45 -6.26
C GLU A 114 0.17 -16.41 -6.37
N LYS A 115 -0.45 -15.27 -6.04
CA LYS A 115 -1.90 -15.06 -6.19
C LYS A 115 -2.36 -15.12 -7.66
N ASN A 116 -1.56 -14.64 -8.61
CA ASN A 116 -1.86 -14.77 -10.04
C ASN A 116 -1.75 -16.23 -10.50
N GLU A 117 -0.75 -16.98 -10.04
CA GLU A 117 -0.63 -18.41 -10.35
C GLU A 117 -1.82 -19.19 -9.79
N GLN A 118 -2.22 -18.93 -8.54
CA GLN A 118 -3.42 -19.51 -7.93
C GLN A 118 -4.67 -19.22 -8.77
N LEU A 119 -4.98 -17.95 -9.05
CA LEU A 119 -6.15 -17.56 -9.84
C LEU A 119 -6.13 -18.15 -11.26
N THR A 120 -4.95 -18.26 -11.88
CA THR A 120 -4.77 -18.91 -13.19
C THR A 120 -5.11 -20.40 -13.12
N SER A 121 -4.70 -21.09 -12.04
CA SER A 121 -5.03 -22.50 -11.82
C SER A 121 -6.54 -22.70 -11.58
N GLU A 122 -7.17 -21.86 -10.76
CA GLU A 122 -8.62 -21.90 -10.49
C GLU A 122 -9.43 -21.63 -11.75
N MET A 123 -9.05 -20.63 -12.55
CA MET A 123 -9.69 -20.35 -13.84
C MET A 123 -9.57 -21.51 -14.82
N LYS A 124 -8.45 -22.24 -14.83
CA LYS A 124 -8.27 -23.43 -15.66
C LYS A 124 -9.21 -24.56 -15.22
N VAL A 125 -9.35 -24.80 -13.91
CA VAL A 125 -10.31 -25.77 -13.35
C VAL A 125 -11.75 -25.39 -13.69
N LYS A 126 -12.17 -24.15 -13.43
CA LYS A 126 -13.52 -23.67 -13.76
C LYS A 126 -13.83 -23.74 -15.26
N THR A 127 -12.84 -23.47 -16.12
CA THR A 127 -12.96 -23.64 -17.58
C THR A 127 -13.15 -25.11 -17.97
N GLN A 128 -12.53 -26.05 -17.26
CA GLN A 128 -12.72 -27.49 -17.49
C GLN A 128 -14.09 -27.98 -16.98
N GLU A 129 -14.51 -27.55 -15.79
CA GLU A 129 -15.86 -27.83 -15.26
C GLU A 129 -16.97 -27.31 -16.20
N LEU A 130 -16.85 -26.09 -16.73
CA LEU A 130 -17.80 -25.53 -17.69
C LEU A 130 -17.85 -26.33 -19.01
N LYS A 131 -16.72 -26.85 -19.49
CA LYS A 131 -16.69 -27.74 -20.67
C LYS A 131 -17.39 -29.07 -20.38
N GLN A 132 -17.17 -29.64 -19.21
CA GLN A 132 -17.79 -30.90 -18.78
C GLN A 132 -19.32 -30.76 -18.64
N CYS A 133 -19.78 -29.74 -17.91
CA CYS A 133 -21.20 -29.41 -17.77
C CYS A 133 -21.89 -29.15 -19.13
N LYS A 134 -21.19 -28.54 -20.09
CA LYS A 134 -21.71 -28.36 -21.46
C LYS A 134 -21.90 -29.67 -22.22
N ILE A 135 -21.03 -30.66 -22.01
CA ILE A 135 -21.17 -32.01 -22.61
C ILE A 135 -22.39 -32.71 -22.00
N GLU A 136 -22.47 -32.74 -20.67
CA GLU A 136 -23.60 -33.34 -19.94
C GLU A 136 -24.95 -32.71 -20.33
N MET A 137 -25.00 -31.40 -20.56
CA MET A 137 -26.20 -30.71 -21.02
C MET A 137 -26.65 -31.16 -22.43
N GLU A 138 -25.73 -31.36 -23.37
CA GLU A 138 -26.07 -31.87 -24.72
C GLU A 138 -26.43 -33.37 -24.69
N GLU A 139 -25.85 -34.17 -23.77
CA GLU A 139 -26.27 -35.55 -23.53
C GLU A 139 -27.71 -35.62 -22.98
N ILE A 140 -28.03 -34.84 -21.95
CA ILE A 140 -29.39 -34.75 -21.38
C ILE A 140 -30.39 -34.32 -22.46
N LYS A 141 -30.07 -33.30 -23.23
CA LYS A 141 -30.89 -32.82 -24.36
C LYS A 141 -31.11 -33.91 -25.42
N THR A 142 -30.08 -34.70 -25.73
CA THR A 142 -30.20 -35.87 -26.63
C THR A 142 -31.12 -36.95 -26.05
N VAL A 143 -31.06 -37.21 -24.74
CA VAL A 143 -31.98 -38.14 -24.06
C VAL A 143 -33.42 -37.60 -24.06
N MET A 144 -33.60 -36.28 -23.85
CA MET A 144 -34.93 -35.64 -23.92
C MET A 144 -35.59 -35.84 -25.28
N TYR A 145 -34.89 -35.59 -26.40
CA TYR A 145 -35.46 -35.81 -27.74
C TYR A 145 -35.86 -37.27 -27.97
N LYS A 146 -35.03 -38.24 -27.54
CA LYS A 146 -35.36 -39.68 -27.63
C LYS A 146 -36.57 -40.07 -26.78
N ASN A 147 -36.75 -39.42 -25.62
CA ASN A 147 -37.92 -39.65 -24.78
C ASN A 147 -39.18 -39.01 -25.37
N GLU A 148 -39.08 -37.85 -26.02
CA GLU A 148 -40.18 -37.21 -26.74
C GLU A 148 -40.65 -38.05 -27.94
N GLU A 149 -39.72 -38.68 -28.66
CA GLU A 149 -40.01 -39.62 -29.75
C GLU A 149 -40.76 -40.86 -29.23
N LYS A 150 -40.27 -41.48 -28.15
CA LYS A 150 -40.96 -42.61 -27.48
C LYS A 150 -42.34 -42.26 -26.95
N LEU A 151 -42.55 -41.03 -26.45
CA LEU A 151 -43.87 -40.58 -26.01
C LEU A 151 -44.86 -40.52 -27.20
N LYS A 152 -44.42 -40.04 -28.37
CA LYS A 152 -45.24 -40.04 -29.59
C LYS A 152 -45.58 -41.46 -30.05
N GLU A 153 -44.63 -42.39 -29.99
CA GLU A 153 -44.85 -43.81 -30.29
C GLU A 153 -45.87 -44.45 -29.32
N ILE A 154 -45.77 -44.14 -28.03
CA ILE A 154 -46.74 -44.58 -27.00
C ILE A 154 -48.14 -44.02 -27.28
N ASP A 155 -48.26 -42.73 -27.60
CA ASP A 155 -49.55 -42.09 -27.93
C ASP A 155 -50.20 -42.69 -29.18
N GLU A 156 -49.39 -43.06 -30.19
CA GLU A 156 -49.87 -43.75 -31.39
C GLU A 156 -50.33 -45.18 -31.09
N MET A 157 -49.55 -45.96 -30.34
CA MET A 157 -49.97 -47.29 -29.87
C MET A 157 -51.25 -47.23 -29.02
N GLN A 158 -51.38 -46.23 -28.13
CA GLN A 158 -52.61 -46.02 -27.35
C GLN A 158 -53.82 -45.69 -28.24
N ARG A 159 -53.62 -44.93 -29.32
CA ARG A 159 -54.65 -44.63 -30.31
C ARG A 159 -55.08 -45.90 -31.06
N GLU A 160 -54.14 -46.71 -31.54
CA GLU A 160 -54.46 -47.98 -32.21
C GLU A 160 -55.18 -48.93 -31.25
N ILE A 161 -54.69 -49.14 -30.02
CA ILE A 161 -55.35 -49.97 -29.00
C ILE A 161 -56.78 -49.47 -28.75
N SER A 162 -56.99 -48.15 -28.66
CA SER A 162 -58.32 -47.56 -28.49
C SER A 162 -59.25 -47.84 -29.68
N GLU A 163 -58.73 -47.85 -30.91
CA GLU A 163 -59.48 -48.23 -32.11
C GLU A 163 -59.78 -49.74 -32.17
N LYS A 164 -58.80 -50.61 -31.92
CA LYS A 164 -59.05 -52.06 -31.82
C LYS A 164 -60.09 -52.38 -30.75
N ASN A 165 -60.06 -51.69 -29.61
CA ASN A 165 -61.05 -51.83 -28.54
C ASN A 165 -62.46 -51.37 -28.98
N LYS A 166 -62.59 -50.32 -29.81
CA LYS A 166 -63.87 -49.96 -30.43
C LYS A 166 -64.35 -51.06 -31.37
N THR A 167 -63.47 -51.59 -32.22
CA THR A 167 -63.77 -52.70 -33.15
C THR A 167 -64.20 -53.96 -32.41
N ILE A 168 -63.51 -54.35 -31.33
CA ILE A 168 -63.89 -55.48 -30.47
C ILE A 168 -65.28 -55.27 -29.86
N LYS A 169 -65.61 -54.06 -29.38
CA LYS A 169 -66.97 -53.74 -28.88
C LYS A 169 -68.03 -53.90 -29.97
N VAL A 170 -67.77 -53.43 -31.20
CA VAL A 170 -68.69 -53.57 -32.34
C VAL A 170 -68.86 -55.03 -32.75
N LEU A 171 -67.77 -55.82 -32.81
CA LEU A 171 -67.83 -57.24 -33.13
C LEU A 171 -68.56 -58.04 -32.04
N ASN A 172 -68.31 -57.76 -30.76
CA ASN A 172 -69.04 -58.36 -29.65
C ASN A 172 -70.54 -58.01 -29.67
N GLN A 173 -70.89 -56.77 -30.02
CA GLN A 173 -72.29 -56.36 -30.22
C GLN A 173 -72.93 -57.16 -31.36
N ARG A 174 -72.27 -57.25 -32.53
CA ARG A 174 -72.74 -58.06 -33.67
C ARG A 174 -72.90 -59.53 -33.30
N LEU A 175 -71.96 -60.12 -32.56
CA LEU A 175 -72.06 -61.49 -32.06
C LEU A 175 -73.24 -61.67 -31.09
N ALA A 176 -73.47 -60.71 -30.20
CA ALA A 176 -74.62 -60.73 -29.30
C ALA A 176 -75.96 -60.61 -30.05
N ASP A 177 -76.02 -59.78 -31.09
CA ASP A 177 -77.24 -59.63 -31.90
C ASP A 177 -77.47 -60.83 -32.83
N LEU A 178 -76.42 -61.42 -33.41
CA LEU A 178 -76.51 -62.72 -34.10
C LEU A 178 -76.98 -63.83 -33.15
N LYS A 179 -76.46 -63.87 -31.92
CA LYS A 179 -76.92 -64.81 -30.88
C LYS A 179 -78.39 -64.60 -30.53
N LYS A 180 -78.87 -63.35 -30.42
CA LYS A 180 -80.29 -63.04 -30.22
C LYS A 180 -81.14 -63.45 -31.42
N THR A 181 -80.70 -63.20 -32.65
CA THR A 181 -81.43 -63.61 -33.86
C THR A 181 -81.51 -65.13 -33.96
N LEU A 182 -80.40 -65.85 -33.77
CA LEU A 182 -80.40 -67.31 -33.73
C LEU A 182 -81.28 -67.86 -32.59
N GLN A 183 -81.24 -67.26 -31.40
CA GLN A 183 -82.18 -67.63 -30.34
C GLN A 183 -83.63 -67.34 -30.75
N LYS A 184 -83.94 -66.21 -31.40
CA LYS A 184 -85.28 -65.91 -31.92
C LYS A 184 -85.75 -66.95 -32.94
N GLU A 185 -84.91 -67.31 -33.91
CA GLU A 185 -85.22 -68.36 -34.88
C GLU A 185 -85.47 -69.71 -34.20
N PHE A 186 -84.64 -70.10 -33.22
CA PHE A 186 -84.84 -71.33 -32.44
C PHE A 186 -86.08 -71.32 -31.53
N HIS A 187 -86.55 -70.14 -31.07
CA HIS A 187 -87.80 -70.01 -30.31
C HIS A 187 -89.02 -69.91 -31.23
N SER A 188 -88.90 -69.29 -32.41
CA SER A 188 -89.94 -69.31 -33.46
C SER A 188 -90.13 -70.70 -34.05
N ALA A 189 -89.07 -71.52 -34.08
CA ALA A 189 -89.14 -72.96 -34.40
C ALA A 189 -89.61 -73.83 -33.21
N LYS A 190 -89.80 -73.26 -32.01
CA LYS A 190 -90.36 -73.91 -30.81
C LYS A 190 -91.59 -73.16 -30.30
N SER A 191 -92.64 -73.16 -31.12
CA SER A 191 -94.00 -72.82 -30.68
C SER A 191 -95.01 -73.91 -31.03
N PHE A 192 -94.65 -75.17 -30.77
CA PHE A 192 -95.58 -76.23 -30.35
C PHE A 192 -94.82 -77.19 -29.43
N GLU A 193 -95.52 -77.78 -28.47
CA GLU A 193 -95.01 -78.51 -27.30
C GLU A 193 -94.11 -77.73 -26.33
N ALA A 194 -94.30 -77.71 -25.01
CA ALA A 194 -95.40 -77.97 -24.06
C ALA A 194 -94.72 -78.02 -22.68
N GLU A 195 -95.42 -77.53 -21.65
CA GLU A 195 -95.33 -77.94 -20.24
C GLU A 195 -94.00 -77.94 -19.42
N LYS A 196 -94.17 -77.59 -18.13
CA LYS A 196 -93.51 -78.19 -16.94
C LYS A 196 -92.01 -77.96 -16.72
N GLU A 197 -91.49 -77.93 -15.49
CA GLU A 197 -92.07 -77.85 -14.13
C GLU A 197 -90.95 -77.40 -13.16
N ARG A 198 -91.31 -77.06 -11.91
CA ARG A 198 -90.49 -77.23 -10.67
C ARG A 198 -89.15 -76.48 -10.53
N ASN A 199 -89.03 -75.62 -9.52
CA ASN A 199 -88.65 -75.92 -8.11
C ASN A 199 -87.18 -76.35 -7.92
N GLY A 200 -86.53 -75.79 -6.90
CA GLY A 200 -85.15 -76.13 -6.52
C GLY A 200 -84.29 -74.89 -6.29
N ASN A 201 -84.70 -73.97 -5.41
CA ASN A 201 -84.44 -73.99 -3.97
C ASN A 201 -83.11 -73.29 -3.58
N CYS A 202 -83.12 -72.68 -2.40
CA CYS A 202 -82.09 -71.81 -1.85
C CYS A 202 -80.78 -72.52 -1.44
N ILE A 203 -79.74 -71.71 -1.20
CA ILE A 203 -78.81 -71.69 -0.03
C ILE A 203 -77.69 -70.69 -0.40
N ALA A 204 -77.68 -69.45 0.11
CA ALA A 204 -77.38 -69.00 1.47
C ALA A 204 -75.87 -69.00 1.81
N ALA A 205 -75.26 -67.80 1.87
CA ALA A 205 -74.15 -67.46 2.77
C ALA A 205 -74.03 -65.92 2.91
N LYS A 206 -73.77 -65.46 4.14
CA LYS A 206 -73.64 -64.06 4.62
C LYS A 206 -72.14 -63.79 5.06
N PRO A 207 -71.69 -62.60 5.51
CA PRO A 207 -71.41 -61.44 4.65
C PRO A 207 -70.23 -60.48 5.05
N PRO A 208 -69.22 -60.84 5.89
CA PRO A 208 -68.49 -59.83 6.69
C PRO A 208 -67.42 -59.06 5.87
N THR A 209 -67.13 -57.76 6.03
CA THR A 209 -67.03 -56.80 7.17
C THR A 209 -65.56 -56.53 7.59
N ASN A 210 -65.21 -55.24 7.70
CA ASN A 210 -64.06 -54.61 8.40
C ASN A 210 -62.60 -54.79 7.95
N ALA A 211 -61.96 -53.66 7.64
CA ALA A 211 -60.79 -53.07 8.34
C ALA A 211 -60.73 -51.58 7.91
N ILE A 212 -60.68 -50.50 8.73
CA ILE A 212 -59.89 -50.21 9.96
C ILE A 212 -58.37 -50.21 9.58
N VAL A 213 -57.49 -49.24 9.85
CA VAL A 213 -57.28 -48.27 10.97
C VAL A 213 -56.51 -47.04 10.41
N VAL A 214 -56.78 -45.80 10.84
CA VAL A 214 -55.94 -44.94 11.75
C VAL A 214 -54.53 -44.60 11.22
N ALA A 215 -54.28 -43.36 10.74
CA ALA A 215 -53.77 -42.18 11.49
C ALA A 215 -52.20 -42.16 11.60
N THR A 216 -51.48 -41.13 12.07
CA THR A 216 -51.81 -39.88 12.78
C THR A 216 -50.70 -38.83 12.54
N SER A 217 -51.09 -37.55 12.42
CA SER A 217 -50.54 -36.37 13.11
C SER A 217 -49.03 -36.12 13.31
N ALA A 218 -48.55 -35.00 12.74
CA ALA A 218 -47.81 -33.90 13.41
C ALA A 218 -47.75 -32.70 12.43
N ALA A 219 -48.24 -31.50 12.77
CA ALA A 219 -47.48 -30.36 13.33
C ALA A 219 -46.22 -30.00 12.48
N VAL A 220 -45.96 -28.74 12.11
CA VAL A 220 -46.01 -27.53 12.95
C VAL A 220 -46.54 -26.30 12.20
N ALA A 221 -46.93 -25.30 13.00
CA ALA A 221 -47.66 -24.07 12.75
C ALA A 221 -47.05 -22.99 11.80
N ASN A 222 -47.88 -21.95 11.60
CA ASN A 222 -47.53 -20.55 11.33
C ASN A 222 -46.90 -20.17 9.97
N ASP A 223 -46.97 -18.92 9.53
CA ASP A 223 -48.01 -17.87 9.62
C ASP A 223 -47.61 -16.78 8.60
N THR A 224 -48.49 -15.84 8.31
CA THR A 224 -48.16 -14.53 7.73
C THR A 224 -47.38 -14.52 6.41
N LEU A 225 -48.12 -14.46 5.30
CA LEU A 225 -47.61 -13.91 4.05
C LEU A 225 -47.11 -12.47 4.27
N ALA A 226 -45.87 -12.19 3.88
CA ALA A 226 -45.31 -10.85 3.81
C ALA A 226 -44.61 -10.63 2.47
N CYS A 227 -44.45 -9.33 2.14
CA CYS A 227 -43.79 -8.78 0.96
C CYS A 227 -44.67 -8.64 -0.31
N GLU A 228 -45.12 -7.40 -0.49
CA GLU A 228 -45.68 -6.86 -1.71
C GLU A 228 -44.62 -6.67 -2.81
N HIS A 229 -45.09 -6.64 -4.06
CA HIS A 229 -44.59 -5.81 -5.15
C HIS A 229 -43.27 -6.17 -5.88
N CYS A 230 -43.46 -6.79 -7.06
CA CYS A 230 -42.77 -6.51 -8.34
C CYS A 230 -41.23 -6.56 -8.42
N GLY A 231 -40.72 -7.63 -9.03
CA GLY A 231 -39.36 -7.69 -9.58
C GLY A 231 -39.28 -7.36 -11.08
N GLY A 232 -38.16 -6.77 -11.50
CA GLY A 232 -37.84 -6.33 -12.87
C GLY A 232 -37.59 -4.82 -12.91
N VAL A 233 -36.43 -4.30 -13.31
CA VAL A 233 -35.47 -4.80 -14.32
C VAL A 233 -34.01 -4.64 -13.86
N SER A 234 -33.12 -5.47 -14.38
CA SER A 234 -31.66 -5.42 -14.21
C SER A 234 -31.03 -4.13 -14.76
N ALA A 235 -30.20 -3.46 -13.96
CA ALA A 235 -29.02 -2.71 -14.45
C ALA A 235 -27.99 -2.46 -13.33
N THR A 236 -26.74 -2.70 -13.70
CA THR A 236 -25.47 -2.47 -12.99
C THR A 236 -25.24 -1.05 -12.44
N THR A 237 -24.36 -0.98 -11.43
CA THR A 237 -23.55 0.17 -10.92
C THR A 237 -24.12 1.08 -9.82
N SER A 238 -23.17 1.56 -9.00
CA SER A 238 -23.27 2.56 -7.93
C SER A 238 -24.11 2.19 -6.69
N SER A 239 -23.42 1.81 -5.62
CA SER A 239 -23.87 1.96 -4.24
C SER A 239 -23.96 3.46 -3.89
N SER A 240 -24.99 4.14 -4.40
CA SER A 240 -25.26 5.54 -4.06
C SER A 240 -25.72 5.61 -2.61
N ILE A 241 -24.86 6.09 -1.73
CA ILE A 241 -25.18 6.34 -0.32
C ILE A 241 -26.16 7.52 -0.29
N VAL A 242 -27.45 7.23 -0.12
CA VAL A 242 -28.49 8.26 0.00
C VAL A 242 -28.37 8.93 1.37
N MET A 243 -27.45 9.87 1.47
CA MET A 243 -27.32 10.78 2.62
C MET A 243 -28.38 11.88 2.50
N ASP A 244 -29.27 11.99 3.49
CA ASP A 244 -30.24 13.07 3.57
C ASP A 244 -29.56 14.45 3.42
N GLU A 245 -30.18 15.37 2.68
CA GLU A 245 -29.68 16.74 2.49
C GLU A 245 -29.41 17.46 3.82
N VAL A 246 -30.22 17.14 4.83
CA VAL A 246 -30.06 17.60 6.21
C VAL A 246 -28.73 17.13 6.80
N ASN A 247 -28.41 15.84 6.67
CA ASN A 247 -27.15 15.26 7.11
C ASN A 247 -25.97 15.82 6.32
N PHE A 248 -26.10 16.04 5.01
CA PHE A 248 -25.02 16.65 4.22
C PHE A 248 -24.73 18.11 4.62
N LYS A 249 -25.77 18.89 4.95
CA LYS A 249 -25.62 20.27 5.45
C LYS A 249 -24.95 20.31 6.83
N TYR A 250 -25.32 19.39 7.73
CA TYR A 250 -24.64 19.24 9.03
C TYR A 250 -23.20 18.75 8.87
N LEU A 251 -22.95 17.74 8.03
CA LEU A 251 -21.63 17.22 7.71
C LEU A 251 -20.71 18.32 7.19
N LYS A 252 -21.16 19.14 6.22
CA LYS A 252 -20.38 20.29 5.73
C LYS A 252 -19.97 21.24 6.86
N HIS A 253 -20.89 21.55 7.78
CA HIS A 253 -20.57 22.40 8.93
C HIS A 253 -19.59 21.71 9.90
N VAL A 254 -19.80 20.42 10.21
CA VAL A 254 -18.95 19.65 11.14
C VAL A 254 -17.53 19.48 10.57
N ILE A 255 -17.37 19.22 9.28
CA ILE A 255 -16.06 19.11 8.62
C ILE A 255 -15.34 20.46 8.59
N VAL A 256 -16.02 21.54 8.19
CA VAL A 256 -15.42 22.89 8.21
C VAL A 256 -15.02 23.29 9.64
N LYS A 257 -15.86 23.00 10.63
CA LYS A 257 -15.55 23.24 12.04
C LYS A 257 -14.37 22.39 12.50
N PHE A 258 -14.34 21.10 12.20
CA PHE A 258 -13.23 20.20 12.54
C PHE A 258 -11.88 20.68 11.98
N LEU A 259 -11.86 21.14 10.71
CA LEU A 259 -10.65 21.65 10.05
C LEU A 259 -10.19 23.03 10.56
N THR A 260 -11.06 23.80 11.21
CA THR A 260 -10.78 25.18 11.66
C THR A 260 -10.77 25.37 13.19
N SER A 261 -11.23 24.37 13.94
CA SER A 261 -11.29 24.36 15.41
C SER A 261 -9.92 24.19 16.06
N ARG A 262 -9.83 24.60 17.33
CA ARG A 262 -8.64 24.36 18.17
C ARG A 262 -8.59 22.89 18.60
N GLU A 263 -7.38 22.42 18.94
CA GLU A 263 -7.07 21.03 19.29
C GLU A 263 -8.11 20.31 20.16
N VAL A 264 -8.52 20.93 21.28
CA VAL A 264 -9.44 20.33 22.25
C VAL A 264 -10.85 20.19 21.68
N GLU A 265 -11.29 21.10 20.81
CA GLU A 265 -12.58 21.03 20.12
C GLU A 265 -12.53 19.99 18.99
N ALA A 266 -11.43 19.94 18.23
CA ALA A 266 -11.23 18.97 17.16
C ALA A 266 -11.32 17.52 17.69
N ARG A 267 -10.75 17.23 18.87
CA ARG A 267 -10.88 15.91 19.53
C ARG A 267 -12.34 15.50 19.78
N HIS A 268 -13.20 16.41 20.23
CA HIS A 268 -14.63 16.12 20.45
C HIS A 268 -15.42 15.96 19.14
N LEU A 269 -14.95 16.55 18.04
CA LEU A 269 -15.60 16.48 16.73
C LEU A 269 -15.29 15.18 15.97
N ILE A 270 -14.22 14.45 16.29
CA ILE A 270 -13.85 13.18 15.63
C ILE A 270 -15.01 12.19 15.60
N ARG A 271 -15.68 11.97 16.74
CA ARG A 271 -16.80 11.02 16.85
C ARG A 271 -18.01 11.44 16.01
N ALA A 272 -18.24 12.74 15.86
CA ALA A 272 -19.30 13.28 15.00
C ALA A 272 -18.94 13.11 13.51
N VAL A 273 -17.69 13.37 13.14
CA VAL A 273 -17.16 13.13 11.78
C VAL A 273 -17.27 11.64 11.42
N ALA A 274 -16.82 10.74 12.30
CA ALA A 274 -16.90 9.30 12.09
C ALA A 274 -18.34 8.81 11.90
N THR A 275 -19.28 9.30 12.71
CA THR A 275 -20.70 8.94 12.60
C THR A 275 -21.32 9.46 11.29
N LEU A 276 -21.05 10.72 10.91
CA LEU A 276 -21.66 11.34 9.72
C LEU A 276 -21.05 10.85 8.40
N LEU A 277 -19.80 10.40 8.39
CA LEU A 277 -19.14 9.80 7.23
C LEU A 277 -19.21 8.26 7.21
N GLN A 278 -19.82 7.63 8.22
CA GLN A 278 -19.86 6.17 8.41
C GLN A 278 -18.45 5.53 8.38
N LEU A 279 -17.48 6.18 9.00
CA LEU A 279 -16.10 5.67 9.07
C LEU A 279 -16.05 4.38 9.88
N THR A 280 -15.17 3.47 9.46
CA THR A 280 -14.80 2.30 10.25
C THR A 280 -14.06 2.72 11.53
N LYS A 281 -14.01 1.81 12.52
CA LYS A 281 -13.29 2.05 13.78
C LYS A 281 -11.80 2.32 13.57
N ASP A 282 -11.21 1.73 12.53
CA ASP A 282 -9.80 1.91 12.20
C ASP A 282 -9.55 3.29 11.56
N GLU A 283 -10.49 3.80 10.76
CA GLU A 283 -10.45 5.16 10.21
C GLU A 283 -10.72 6.24 11.29
N GLU A 284 -11.67 6.01 12.22
CA GLU A 284 -11.89 6.88 13.39
C GLU A 284 -10.62 6.95 14.24
N LYS A 285 -9.99 5.79 14.49
CA LYS A 285 -8.72 5.71 15.22
C LYS A 285 -7.57 6.40 14.48
N LEU A 286 -7.46 6.23 13.15
CA LEU A 286 -6.44 6.90 12.34
C LEU A 286 -6.57 8.43 12.40
N LEU A 287 -7.80 8.98 12.39
CA LEU A 287 -8.03 10.41 12.61
C LEU A 287 -7.60 10.87 14.01
N GLN A 288 -7.91 10.07 15.05
CA GLN A 288 -7.50 10.35 16.43
C GLN A 288 -5.97 10.33 16.59
N ASP A 289 -5.30 9.32 16.05
CA ASP A 289 -3.85 9.16 16.10
C ASP A 289 -3.14 10.24 15.27
N THR A 290 -3.72 10.66 14.14
CA THR A 290 -3.18 11.76 13.30
C THR A 290 -3.30 13.12 13.98
N LEU A 291 -4.42 13.37 14.68
CA LEU A 291 -4.58 14.58 15.48
C LEU A 291 -3.60 14.58 16.66
N ASN A 292 -3.45 13.44 17.36
CA ASN A 292 -2.49 13.32 18.47
C ASN A 292 -1.04 13.48 17.99
N TRP A 293 -0.67 12.90 16.85
CA TRP A 293 0.67 13.05 16.25
C TRP A 293 0.98 14.50 15.91
N LYS A 294 0.06 15.23 15.27
CA LYS A 294 0.23 16.66 14.96
C LYS A 294 0.42 17.55 16.21
N MET A 295 0.04 17.07 17.38
CA MET A 295 0.12 17.80 18.66
C MET A 295 1.30 17.33 19.52
N SER A 296 2.02 16.27 19.13
CA SER A 296 3.24 15.83 19.81
C SER A 296 4.48 16.34 19.08
N TRP A 297 5.40 16.96 19.81
CA TRP A 297 6.73 17.30 19.28
C TRP A 297 7.56 16.04 18.95
N PHE A 298 7.26 14.91 19.60
CA PHE A 298 7.93 13.63 19.37
C PHE A 298 6.91 12.53 19.08
N GLY A 299 6.93 12.01 17.86
CA GLY A 299 6.10 10.88 17.45
C GLY A 299 6.29 10.55 15.97
N SER A 300 6.25 9.26 15.64
CA SER A 300 6.20 8.81 14.25
C SER A 300 4.83 9.13 13.64
N LYS A 301 4.82 9.61 12.39
CA LYS A 301 3.57 9.88 11.68
C LYS A 301 2.75 8.60 11.56
N PRO A 302 1.46 8.57 11.95
CA PRO A 302 0.66 7.36 11.86
C PRO A 302 0.55 6.88 10.41
N ASN A 303 0.61 5.57 10.24
CA ASN A 303 0.61 4.94 8.92
C ASN A 303 -0.82 4.97 8.34
N HIS A 304 -1.01 5.71 7.26
CA HIS A 304 -2.31 5.84 6.57
C HIS A 304 -2.56 4.72 5.54
N GLY A 305 -1.66 3.73 5.45
CA GLY A 305 -1.63 2.73 4.38
C GLY A 305 -1.23 3.35 3.02
N ARG A 306 -1.16 2.52 1.98
CA ARG A 306 -1.13 3.00 0.58
C ARG A 306 -2.54 3.51 0.21
N GLY A 307 -2.91 4.69 0.73
CA GLY A 307 -4.17 5.34 0.39
C GLY A 307 -4.25 5.61 -1.13
N GLN A 308 -5.47 5.60 -1.68
CA GLN A 308 -5.68 5.84 -3.11
C GLN A 308 -5.09 7.20 -3.51
N HIS A 309 -3.98 7.15 -4.25
CA HIS A 309 -3.46 8.34 -4.94
C HIS A 309 -4.50 8.77 -5.98
N SER A 310 -5.24 9.83 -5.67
CA SER A 310 -6.14 10.47 -6.63
C SER A 310 -5.31 10.86 -7.85
N PHE A 311 -5.59 10.23 -8.99
CA PHE A 311 -4.91 10.52 -10.26
C PHE A 311 -4.98 12.03 -10.53
N SER A 312 -3.83 12.69 -10.47
CA SER A 312 -3.73 14.12 -10.75
C SER A 312 -4.07 14.36 -12.21
N ILE A 313 -5.26 14.90 -12.46
CA ILE A 313 -5.71 15.31 -13.80
C ILE A 313 -4.76 16.41 -14.28
N PRO A 314 -4.05 16.24 -15.42
CA PRO A 314 -3.16 17.27 -15.94
C PRO A 314 -3.99 18.49 -16.40
N PRO A 315 -3.45 19.71 -16.27
CA PRO A 315 -4.14 20.91 -16.75
C PRO A 315 -4.27 20.88 -18.28
N SER A 316 -5.41 21.40 -18.76
CA SER A 316 -5.65 21.72 -20.18
C SER A 316 -5.15 23.12 -20.51
#